data_AF-A0A1F7LRV3-F1
#
_entry.id   AF-A0A1F7LRV3-F1
#
_cell.length_a   1.000
_cell.length_b   1.000
_cell.length_c   1.000
_cell.angle_alpha   90.00
_cell.angle_beta   90.00
_cell.angle_gamma   90.00
#
_symmetry.space_group_name_H-M   'P 1'
#
loop_
_entity.id
_entity.type
_entity.pdbx_description
1 polymer ?
#
loop_
_entity_poly.entity_id
_entity_poly.type
_entity_poly.pdbx_seq_one_letter_code
_entity_poly.pdbx_strand_id
1 'polypeptide(L)'
;MTPTVVPGAGEVVSFTTLYSPPEGFRSPLHIALVELEGGARFVCHGAETRGLKIGAAVAVEAVDEVYYFSHLGALDRARLFWRRAGRAGDRVTAIARSLAKRAWKGPSRGAS
;
A
#
# COMPACT_ATOMS: atom_id res chain seq x y z
N MET A 1 -14.91 3.43 -24.08
CA MET A 1 -13.98 3.54 -22.92
C MET A 1 -12.56 3.48 -23.46
N THR A 2 -11.64 4.27 -22.93
CA THR A 2 -10.22 4.24 -23.36
C THR A 2 -9.45 3.28 -22.46
N PRO A 3 -8.73 2.29 -23.02
CA PRO A 3 -7.88 1.41 -22.22
C PRO A 3 -6.88 2.23 -21.39
N THR A 4 -6.68 1.85 -20.14
CA THR A 4 -5.74 2.52 -19.23
C THR A 4 -4.89 1.47 -18.54
N VAL A 5 -3.60 1.75 -18.42
CA VAL A 5 -2.66 0.91 -17.69
C VAL A 5 -2.45 1.50 -16.30
N VAL A 6 -2.67 0.68 -15.26
CA VAL A 6 -2.43 1.02 -13.87
C VAL A 6 -1.33 0.13 -13.31
N PRO A 7 -0.43 0.64 -12.45
CA PRO A 7 0.54 -0.21 -11.77
C PRO A 7 -0.17 -1.27 -10.91
N GLY A 8 0.28 -2.52 -10.98
CA GLY A 8 -0.30 -3.64 -10.23
C GLY A 8 -0.02 -3.61 -8.72
N ALA A 9 0.69 -2.62 -8.19
CA ALA A 9 0.91 -2.48 -6.75
C ALA A 9 -0.21 -1.68 -6.08
N GLY A 10 -0.61 -2.09 -4.88
CA GLY A 10 -1.70 -1.44 -4.16
C GLY A 10 -1.74 -1.75 -2.67
N GLU A 11 -2.85 -1.36 -2.03
CA GLU A 11 -3.16 -1.67 -0.63
C GLU A 11 -4.53 -2.32 -0.50
N VAL A 12 -4.63 -3.31 0.40
CA VAL A 12 -5.90 -3.92 0.77
C VAL A 12 -6.75 -2.90 1.52
N VAL A 13 -7.88 -2.48 0.94
CA VAL A 13 -8.82 -1.56 1.60
C VAL A 13 -9.92 -2.30 2.36
N SER A 14 -10.27 -3.50 1.90
CA SER A 14 -11.22 -4.40 2.56
C SER A 14 -10.95 -5.83 2.12
N PHE A 15 -11.34 -6.80 2.93
CA PHE A 15 -11.25 -8.21 2.56
C PHE A 15 -12.36 -9.04 3.19
N THR A 16 -12.59 -10.20 2.60
CA THR A 16 -13.47 -11.22 3.14
C THR A 16 -12.86 -12.60 2.92
N THR A 17 -13.29 -13.54 3.75
CA THR A 17 -12.93 -14.96 3.65
C THR A 17 -14.22 -15.74 3.48
N LEU A 18 -14.37 -16.40 2.34
CA LEU A 18 -15.46 -17.31 2.06
C LEU A 18 -15.04 -18.71 2.53
N TYR A 19 -15.58 -19.13 3.67
CA TYR A 19 -15.35 -20.48 4.20
C TYR A 19 -16.17 -21.57 3.45
N SER A 20 -17.23 -21.17 2.76
CA SER A 20 -18.06 -22.05 1.92
C SER A 20 -18.22 -21.45 0.52
N PRO A 21 -17.15 -21.45 -0.30
CA PRO A 21 -17.22 -20.91 -1.65
C PRO A 21 -18.01 -21.86 -2.58
N PRO A 22 -18.51 -21.36 -3.72
CA PRO A 22 -19.18 -22.21 -4.72
C PRO A 22 -18.21 -23.23 -5.33
N GLU A 23 -18.77 -24.22 -6.04
CA GLU A 23 -17.99 -25.22 -6.75
C GLU A 23 -16.96 -24.58 -7.70
N GLY A 24 -15.80 -25.20 -7.82
CA GLY A 24 -14.67 -24.67 -8.60
C GLY A 24 -13.66 -23.83 -7.79
N PHE A 25 -13.97 -23.49 -6.54
CA PHE A 25 -13.06 -22.75 -5.65
C PHE A 25 -12.59 -23.59 -4.47
N ARG A 26 -11.32 -23.39 -4.07
CA ARG A 26 -10.80 -24.00 -2.84
C ARG A 26 -11.25 -23.21 -1.62
N SER A 27 -11.65 -23.93 -0.57
CA SER A 27 -11.92 -23.33 0.75
C SER A 27 -10.65 -23.33 1.62
N PRO A 28 -10.36 -22.25 2.37
CA PRO A 28 -11.04 -20.96 2.34
C PRO A 28 -10.63 -20.12 1.11
N LEU A 29 -11.60 -19.43 0.50
CA LEU A 29 -11.32 -18.46 -0.56
C LEU A 29 -11.20 -17.06 0.03
N HIS A 30 -10.05 -16.43 -0.16
CA HIS A 30 -9.85 -15.05 0.26
C HIS A 30 -10.06 -14.10 -0.91
N ILE A 31 -10.81 -13.03 -0.65
CA ILE A 31 -11.10 -12.00 -1.64
C ILE A 31 -10.79 -10.66 -1.00
N ALA A 32 -10.08 -9.79 -1.72
CA ALA A 32 -9.75 -8.46 -1.25
C ALA A 32 -10.16 -7.40 -2.27
N LEU A 33 -10.64 -6.28 -1.78
CA LEU A 33 -10.68 -5.03 -2.52
C LEU A 33 -9.31 -4.35 -2.34
N VAL A 34 -8.60 -4.15 -3.43
CA VAL A 34 -7.27 -3.53 -3.48
C VAL A 34 -7.37 -2.19 -4.17
N GLU A 35 -6.88 -1.13 -3.53
CA GLU A 35 -6.68 0.17 -4.16
C GLU A 35 -5.27 0.25 -4.74
N LEU A 36 -5.19 0.30 -6.07
CA LEU A 36 -3.96 0.35 -6.84
C LEU A 36 -3.35 1.76 -6.85
N GLU A 37 -2.05 1.85 -7.14
CA GLU A 37 -1.44 3.13 -7.48
C GLU A 37 -2.20 3.80 -8.63
N GLY A 38 -2.65 5.04 -8.44
CA GLY A 38 -3.50 5.75 -9.41
C GLY A 38 -5.00 5.74 -9.06
N GLY A 39 -5.40 5.11 -7.95
CA GLY A 39 -6.74 5.22 -7.38
C GLY A 39 -7.78 4.25 -7.96
N ALA A 40 -7.40 3.42 -8.93
CA ALA A 40 -8.24 2.32 -9.38
C ALA A 40 -8.43 1.28 -8.26
N ARG A 41 -9.61 0.65 -8.21
CA ARG A 41 -9.93 -0.38 -7.23
C ARG A 41 -10.27 -1.69 -7.92
N PHE A 42 -9.66 -2.77 -7.47
CA PHE A 42 -9.81 -4.12 -8.03
C PHE A 42 -10.24 -5.11 -6.95
N VAL A 43 -11.12 -6.03 -7.31
CA VAL A 43 -11.46 -7.19 -6.47
C VAL A 43 -10.62 -8.37 -6.95
N CYS A 44 -9.79 -8.92 -6.07
CA CYS A 44 -8.79 -9.94 -6.42
C CYS A 44 -8.86 -11.14 -5.48
N HIS A 45 -8.45 -12.32 -5.97
CA HIS A 45 -8.30 -13.55 -5.17
C HIS A 45 -6.98 -13.55 -4.39
N GLY A 46 -6.97 -14.07 -3.17
CA GLY A 46 -5.73 -14.22 -2.41
C GLY A 46 -4.96 -15.47 -2.81
N ALA A 47 -3.72 -15.34 -3.28
CA ALA A 47 -2.86 -16.48 -3.59
C ALA A 47 -2.20 -17.08 -2.32
N GLU A 48 -1.76 -16.23 -1.39
CA GLU A 48 -1.25 -16.61 -0.07
C GLU A 48 -1.61 -15.52 0.95
N THR A 49 -2.40 -15.88 1.97
CA THR A 49 -3.14 -14.91 2.81
C THR A 49 -2.78 -14.96 4.29
N ARG A 50 -1.67 -15.61 4.64
CA ARG A 50 -1.14 -15.54 6.01
C ARG A 50 -0.84 -14.08 6.37
N GLY A 51 -1.60 -13.54 7.31
CA GLY A 51 -1.43 -12.16 7.79
C GLY A 51 -2.16 -11.10 6.95
N LEU A 52 -3.20 -11.48 6.20
CA LEU A 52 -4.07 -10.53 5.50
C LEU A 52 -4.68 -9.52 6.48
N LYS A 53 -4.47 -8.24 6.18
CA LYS A 53 -5.00 -7.12 6.96
C LYS A 53 -5.29 -5.93 6.06
N ILE A 54 -6.24 -5.11 6.48
CA ILE A 54 -6.47 -3.80 5.86
C ILE A 54 -5.18 -2.96 5.98
N GLY A 55 -4.84 -2.23 4.91
CA GLY A 55 -3.60 -1.49 4.76
C GLY A 55 -2.37 -2.34 4.41
N ALA A 56 -2.53 -3.65 4.17
CA ALA A 56 -1.43 -4.46 3.67
C ALA A 56 -1.09 -4.07 2.23
N ALA A 57 0.20 -3.82 1.98
CA ALA A 57 0.72 -3.61 0.65
C ALA A 57 0.80 -4.95 -0.11
N VAL A 58 0.27 -4.96 -1.33
CA VAL A 58 0.11 -6.14 -2.17
C VAL A 58 0.46 -5.83 -3.63
N ALA A 59 0.83 -6.86 -4.37
CA ALA A 59 0.87 -6.83 -5.83
C ALA A 59 -0.31 -7.61 -6.39
N VAL A 60 -0.83 -7.16 -7.52
CA VAL A 60 -1.89 -7.81 -8.30
C VAL A 60 -1.28 -8.34 -9.59
N GLU A 61 -1.50 -9.63 -9.85
CA GLU A 61 -1.02 -10.35 -11.02
C GLU A 61 -2.19 -11.09 -11.68
N ALA A 62 -2.23 -11.11 -13.01
CA ALA A 62 -3.19 -11.90 -13.76
C ALA A 62 -2.57 -13.25 -14.11
N VAL A 63 -3.22 -14.33 -13.70
CA VAL A 63 -2.85 -15.72 -14.02
C VAL A 63 -4.10 -16.39 -14.57
N ASP A 64 -4.02 -16.89 -15.81
CA ASP A 64 -5.15 -17.55 -16.49
C ASP A 64 -6.46 -16.73 -16.44
N GLU A 65 -6.38 -15.43 -16.76
CA GLU A 65 -7.49 -14.46 -16.71
C GLU A 65 -8.07 -14.19 -15.30
N VAL A 66 -7.45 -14.72 -14.25
CA VAL A 66 -7.83 -14.49 -12.85
C VAL A 66 -6.82 -13.55 -12.18
N TYR A 67 -7.34 -12.53 -11.50
CA TYR A 67 -6.52 -11.55 -10.79
C TYR A 67 -6.27 -12.00 -9.35
N TYR A 68 -5.00 -12.26 -9.05
CA TYR A 68 -4.54 -12.64 -7.73
C TYR A 68 -3.83 -11.48 -7.05
N PHE A 69 -3.98 -11.37 -5.73
CA PHE A 69 -3.12 -10.53 -4.90
C PHE A 69 -2.18 -11.40 -4.06
N SER A 70 -0.97 -10.90 -3.86
CA SER A 70 0.05 -11.49 -2.99
C SER A 70 0.73 -10.42 -2.14
N HIS A 71 1.21 -10.81 -0.95
CA HIS A 71 1.90 -9.88 -0.05
C HIS A 71 3.24 -9.44 -0.63
N LEU A 72 3.50 -8.13 -0.59
CA LEU A 72 4.82 -7.60 -0.90
C LEU A 72 5.81 -7.81 0.25
N GLY A 73 7.02 -8.24 -0.10
CA GLY A 73 8.14 -8.38 0.83
C GLY A 73 8.53 -7.06 1.50
N ALA A 74 9.27 -7.13 2.61
CA ALA A 74 9.56 -5.95 3.45
C ALA A 74 10.25 -4.79 2.72
N LEU A 75 11.13 -5.11 1.77
CA LEU A 75 11.85 -4.12 0.97
C LEU A 75 10.93 -3.42 -0.04
N ASP A 76 10.04 -4.18 -0.70
CA ASP A 76 9.06 -3.63 -1.63
C ASP A 76 8.03 -2.74 -0.93
N ARG A 77 7.66 -3.10 0.31
CA ARG A 77 6.84 -2.25 1.18
C ARG A 77 7.51 -0.89 1.44
N ALA A 78 8.79 -0.89 1.86
CA ALA A 78 9.51 0.35 2.14
C ALA A 78 9.58 1.27 0.89
N ARG A 79 9.82 0.68 -0.28
CA ARG A 79 9.83 1.39 -1.56
C ARG A 79 8.46 2.01 -1.88
N LEU A 80 7.36 1.28 -1.66
CA LEU A 80 6.01 1.82 -1.87
C LEU A 80 5.68 2.97 -0.92
N PHE A 81 6.02 2.84 0.36
CA PHE A 81 5.81 3.90 1.35
C PHE A 81 6.57 5.18 0.98
N TRP A 82 7.80 5.08 0.48
CA TRP A 82 8.56 6.25 0.02
C TRP A 82 7.94 6.90 -1.22
N ARG A 83 7.39 6.11 -2.14
CA ARG A 83 6.66 6.66 -3.31
C ARG A 83 5.38 7.39 -2.89
N ARG A 84 4.64 6.90 -1.88
CA ARG A 84 3.48 7.60 -1.31
C ARG A 84 3.85 8.83 -0.49
N ALA A 85 4.93 8.77 0.30
CA ALA A 85 5.42 9.92 1.06
C ALA A 85 5.87 11.08 0.15
N GLY A 86 6.31 10.78 -1.08
CA GLY A 86 6.53 11.79 -2.12
C GLY A 86 5.28 12.55 -2.55
N ARG A 87 4.08 11.94 -2.43
CA ARG A 87 2.78 12.60 -2.68
C ARG A 87 2.22 13.34 -1.46
N ALA A 88 2.58 12.93 -0.23
CA ALA A 88 2.27 13.65 1.01
C ALA A 88 3.40 14.63 1.44
N GLY A 89 4.38 14.85 0.57
CA GLY A 89 5.70 15.45 0.84
C GLY A 89 5.68 16.92 1.24
N ASP A 90 4.57 17.63 1.07
CA ASP A 90 4.48 19.05 1.42
C ASP A 90 4.53 19.27 2.95
N ARG A 91 3.96 18.36 3.75
CA ARG A 91 3.97 18.51 5.21
C ARG A 91 5.26 18.03 5.87
N VAL A 92 5.91 16.99 5.33
CA VAL A 92 7.13 16.42 5.92
C VAL A 92 8.32 17.35 5.70
N THR A 93 8.42 17.98 4.53
CA THR A 93 9.45 19.00 4.26
C THR A 93 9.33 20.18 5.23
N ALA A 94 8.12 20.59 5.57
CA ALA A 94 7.88 21.67 6.53
C ALA A 94 8.34 21.30 7.96
N ILE A 95 8.09 20.07 8.41
CA ILE A 95 8.52 19.58 9.72
C ILE A 95 10.04 19.42 9.78
N ALA A 96 10.66 18.85 8.73
CA ALA A 96 12.12 18.73 8.64
C ALA A 96 12.80 20.11 8.63
N ARG A 97 12.25 21.08 7.88
CA ARG A 97 12.78 22.46 7.82
C ARG A 97 12.60 23.20 9.14
N SER A 98 11.51 22.95 9.87
CA SER A 98 11.25 23.48 11.22
C SER A 98 12.28 22.97 12.24
N LEU A 99 12.57 21.67 12.23
CA LEU A 99 13.55 21.05 13.13
C LEU A 99 14.99 21.49 12.80
N ALA A 100 15.33 21.60 11.51
CA ALA A 100 16.63 22.13 11.08
C ALA A 100 16.83 23.60 11.49
N LYS A 101 15.79 24.45 11.38
CA LYS A 101 15.84 25.85 11.86
C LYS A 101 16.00 25.94 13.37
N ARG A 102 15.42 25.01 14.13
CA ARG A 102 15.52 24.96 15.59
C ARG A 102 16.87 24.46 16.06
N ALA A 103 17.53 23.58 15.30
CA ALA A 103 18.90 23.15 15.56
C ALA A 103 19.95 24.24 15.27
N TRP A 104 19.72 25.11 14.28
CA TRP A 104 20.61 26.24 13.99
C TRP A 104 20.47 27.43 14.94
N LYS A 105 19.36 27.57 15.67
CA LYS A 105 19.26 28.51 16.79
C LYS A 105 19.67 27.84 18.10
N GLY A 106 20.96 27.51 18.20
CA GLY A 106 21.63 27.25 19.47
C GLY A 106 21.73 28.54 20.32
N PRO A 107 21.92 28.42 21.64
CA PRO A 107 21.60 29.46 22.62
C PRO A 107 22.50 30.69 22.44
N SER A 108 21.87 31.87 22.33
CA SER A 108 22.54 33.13 22.58
C SER A 108 23.08 33.10 24.00
N ARG A 109 24.41 32.97 24.14
CA ARG A 109 25.14 33.29 25.36
C ARG A 109 24.74 34.69 25.79
N GLY A 110 23.94 34.79 26.85
CA GLY A 110 23.83 36.00 27.64
C GLY A 110 25.19 36.22 28.31
N ALA A 111 25.86 37.30 27.91
CA ALA A 111 27.02 37.83 28.59
C ALA A 111 26.56 38.85 29.65
N SER A 112 27.36 38.90 30.72
CA SER A 112 27.34 39.82 31.87
C SER A 112 26.40 39.49 33.02
#